data_AF-A0A945F8D9-F1
#
_entry.id   AF-A0A945F8D9-F1
#
_cell.length_a   1.000
_cell.length_b   1.000
_cell.length_c   1.000
_cell.angle_alpha   90.00
_cell.angle_beta   90.00
_cell.angle_gamma   90.00
#
_symmetry.space_group_name_H-M   'P 1'
#
loop_
_entity.id
_entity.type
_entity.pdbx_description
1 polymer ?
#
loop_
_entity_poly.entity_id
_entity_poly.type
_entity_poly.pdbx_seq_one_letter_code
_entity_poly.pdbx_strand_id
1 'polypeptide(L)'
;EDAPLVYKNNIANTGLAMTEDFKSWRRLGRMTETNLDNRDVILFPEKINGKFVLLHRPKEWIGEEYGCEYPSIWITYSNDLMLWNEPSTLLLTGRSGTWEEKIGGSTPPLRTKDGWLLIYHGVDRGGYGYYRVGIALLDLNDPAKIIARDPNWIMEPEHDYEMEGFYNGCVFPTGNVIVDDTLFVYYGAADKYVGLATCSVSDLLNHLKNLI
;
A
#
# COMPACT_ATOMS: atom_id res chain seq x y z
N GLU A 1 14.85 -28.31 -14.41
CA GLU A 1 15.39 -26.94 -14.58
C GLU A 1 14.42 -26.05 -15.35
N ASP A 2 13.56 -26.63 -16.17
CA ASP A 2 12.56 -25.95 -17.02
C ASP A 2 11.26 -25.52 -16.29
N ALA A 3 11.28 -25.42 -14.96
CA ALA A 3 10.12 -24.95 -14.22
C ALA A 3 9.86 -23.46 -14.55
N PRO A 4 8.60 -23.05 -14.78
CA PRO A 4 8.28 -21.64 -15.01
C PRO A 4 8.78 -20.74 -13.87
N LEU A 5 9.26 -19.54 -14.21
CA LEU A 5 9.87 -18.59 -13.27
C LEU A 5 9.01 -18.32 -12.04
N VAL A 6 7.69 -18.21 -12.23
CA VAL A 6 6.72 -17.98 -11.15
C VAL A 6 6.82 -19.02 -10.04
N TYR A 7 7.04 -20.28 -10.40
CA TYR A 7 7.18 -21.38 -9.43
C TYR A 7 8.61 -21.47 -8.88
N LYS A 8 9.60 -21.24 -9.74
CA LYS A 8 11.02 -21.34 -9.37
C LYS A 8 11.40 -20.29 -8.32
N ASN A 9 10.88 -19.07 -8.47
CA ASN A 9 11.27 -17.92 -7.66
C ASN A 9 10.20 -17.49 -6.66
N ASN A 10 9.08 -18.24 -6.56
CA ASN A 10 7.93 -17.89 -5.72
C ASN A 10 7.45 -16.44 -5.96
N ILE A 11 7.25 -16.10 -7.23
CA ILE A 11 6.82 -14.77 -7.67
C ILE A 11 5.37 -14.56 -7.24
N ALA A 12 5.09 -13.48 -6.50
CA ALA A 12 3.71 -13.13 -6.17
C ALA A 12 3.05 -12.40 -7.34
N ASN A 13 1.81 -12.78 -7.64
CA ASN A 13 0.99 -12.12 -8.64
C ASN A 13 -0.36 -11.77 -8.04
N THR A 14 -0.94 -10.66 -8.50
CA THR A 14 -2.25 -10.21 -8.07
C THR A 14 -3.32 -10.62 -9.07
N GLY A 15 -4.44 -11.13 -8.57
CA GLY A 15 -5.65 -11.36 -9.35
C GLY A 15 -6.83 -10.55 -8.85
N LEU A 16 -7.79 -10.28 -9.73
CA LEU A 16 -9.01 -9.56 -9.43
C LEU A 16 -10.20 -10.52 -9.32
N ALA A 17 -11.02 -10.32 -8.30
CA ALA A 17 -12.36 -10.87 -8.19
C ALA A 17 -13.33 -9.76 -7.80
N MET A 18 -14.58 -9.84 -8.29
CA MET A 18 -15.61 -8.84 -8.04
C MET A 18 -16.86 -9.48 -7.45
N THR A 19 -17.56 -8.71 -6.63
CA THR A 19 -18.83 -9.07 -6.00
C THR A 19 -19.68 -7.81 -5.81
N GLU A 20 -20.99 -7.98 -5.71
CA GLU A 20 -21.95 -6.94 -5.32
C GLU A 20 -22.63 -7.29 -3.98
N ASP A 21 -22.48 -8.52 -3.48
CA ASP A 21 -23.22 -9.08 -2.34
C ASP A 21 -22.33 -9.73 -1.27
N PHE A 22 -21.01 -9.81 -1.49
CA PHE A 22 -20.03 -10.53 -0.68
C PHE A 22 -20.27 -12.04 -0.53
N LYS A 23 -21.16 -12.61 -1.35
CA LYS A 23 -21.48 -14.06 -1.37
C LYS A 23 -21.07 -14.70 -2.69
N SER A 24 -21.36 -14.02 -3.79
CA SER A 24 -21.13 -14.47 -5.15
C SER A 24 -19.94 -13.71 -5.73
N TRP A 25 -18.94 -14.44 -6.21
CA TRP A 25 -17.69 -13.87 -6.71
C TRP A 25 -17.44 -14.24 -8.16
N ARG A 26 -17.19 -13.23 -9.00
CA ARG A 26 -16.66 -13.42 -10.35
C ARG A 26 -15.16 -13.19 -10.34
N ARG A 27 -14.37 -14.24 -10.55
CA ARG A 27 -12.92 -14.14 -10.75
C ARG A 27 -12.63 -13.63 -12.16
N LEU A 28 -12.00 -12.47 -12.27
CA LEU A 28 -11.67 -11.84 -13.56
C LEU A 28 -10.30 -12.25 -14.10
N GLY A 29 -9.42 -12.73 -13.23
CA GLY A 29 -8.11 -13.25 -13.63
C GLY A 29 -6.97 -12.44 -13.04
N ARG A 30 -5.78 -12.61 -13.62
CA ARG A 30 -4.53 -11.97 -13.18
C ARG A 30 -4.46 -10.52 -13.67
N MET A 31 -4.00 -9.62 -12.81
CA MET A 31 -3.78 -8.20 -13.12
C MET A 31 -2.32 -7.87 -13.43
N THR A 32 -1.37 -8.53 -12.76
CA THR A 32 0.08 -8.22 -12.86
C THR A 32 0.82 -9.23 -13.71
N GLU A 33 1.92 -8.86 -14.34
CA GLU A 33 2.75 -9.74 -15.18
C GLU A 33 3.28 -10.98 -14.43
N THR A 34 3.40 -12.12 -15.12
CA THR A 34 3.80 -13.40 -14.50
C THR A 34 5.28 -13.49 -14.10
N ASN A 35 6.09 -12.59 -14.63
CA ASN A 35 7.54 -12.53 -14.46
C ASN A 35 7.98 -11.40 -13.51
N LEU A 36 7.03 -10.73 -12.85
CA LEU A 36 7.26 -9.60 -11.94
C LEU A 36 6.63 -9.91 -10.58
N ASP A 37 7.41 -9.91 -9.50
CA ASP A 37 6.92 -10.09 -8.14
C ASP A 37 6.26 -8.79 -7.69
N ASN A 38 4.99 -8.65 -8.05
CA ASN A 38 4.24 -7.42 -7.88
C ASN A 38 3.16 -7.59 -6.82
N ARG A 39 3.41 -6.92 -5.68
CA ARG A 39 2.62 -7.00 -4.46
C ARG A 39 1.94 -5.66 -4.19
N ASP A 40 1.11 -5.64 -3.14
CA ASP A 40 0.49 -4.41 -2.65
C ASP A 40 -0.29 -3.66 -3.74
N VAL A 41 -0.98 -4.45 -4.58
CA VAL A 41 -1.72 -3.98 -5.74
C VAL A 41 -3.10 -3.53 -5.28
N ILE A 42 -3.33 -2.22 -5.35
CA ILE A 42 -4.48 -1.55 -4.71
C ILE A 42 -5.15 -0.64 -5.74
N LEU A 43 -6.44 -0.87 -5.96
CA LEU A 43 -7.28 0.03 -6.74
C LEU A 43 -7.73 1.22 -5.89
N PHE A 44 -7.73 2.41 -6.47
CA PHE A 44 -8.48 3.53 -5.90
C PHE A 44 -9.98 3.22 -5.90
N PRO A 45 -10.75 3.74 -4.93
CA PRO A 45 -12.16 3.40 -4.76
C PRO A 45 -13.07 3.98 -5.86
N GLU A 46 -12.56 4.91 -6.67
CA GLU A 46 -13.28 5.50 -7.80
C GLU A 46 -12.33 5.83 -8.95
N LYS A 47 -12.90 6.12 -10.12
CA LYS A 47 -12.14 6.67 -11.24
C LYS A 47 -11.76 8.12 -10.98
N ILE A 48 -10.54 8.48 -11.35
CA ILE A 48 -10.03 9.86 -11.26
C ILE A 48 -9.80 10.35 -12.69
N ASN A 49 -10.43 11.48 -13.05
CA ASN A 49 -10.43 12.02 -14.42
C ASN A 49 -10.85 10.99 -15.49
N GLY A 50 -11.81 10.11 -15.15
CA GLY A 50 -12.33 9.08 -16.05
C GLY A 50 -11.50 7.81 -16.17
N LYS A 51 -10.32 7.73 -15.53
CA LYS A 51 -9.45 6.54 -15.52
C LYS A 51 -9.52 5.78 -14.19
N PHE A 52 -9.40 4.46 -14.26
CA PHE A 52 -9.02 3.65 -13.11
C PHE A 52 -7.59 3.98 -12.69
N VAL A 53 -7.32 3.93 -11.39
CA VAL A 53 -6.00 4.23 -10.81
C VAL A 53 -5.58 3.06 -9.94
N LEU A 54 -4.32 2.64 -10.08
CA LEU A 54 -3.74 1.49 -9.39
C LEU A 54 -2.44 1.90 -8.70
N LEU A 55 -2.32 1.59 -7.42
CA LEU A 55 -1.03 1.49 -6.75
C LEU A 55 -0.53 0.06 -6.87
N HIS A 56 0.77 -0.10 -7.05
CA HIS A 56 1.40 -1.42 -7.08
C HIS A 56 2.86 -1.32 -6.62
N ARG A 57 3.44 -2.46 -6.23
CA ARG A 57 4.82 -2.54 -5.74
C ARG A 57 5.56 -3.70 -6.41
N PRO A 58 6.14 -3.48 -7.60
CA PRO A 58 7.05 -4.43 -8.21
C PRO A 58 8.37 -4.50 -7.44
N LYS A 59 8.76 -5.71 -7.02
CA LYS A 59 9.95 -5.94 -6.20
C LYS A 59 11.25 -5.78 -6.99
N GLU A 60 11.22 -6.08 -8.28
CA GLU A 60 12.37 -6.04 -9.16
C GLU A 60 12.70 -4.63 -9.70
N TRP A 61 11.78 -3.66 -9.54
CA TRP A 61 12.00 -2.27 -9.97
C TRP A 61 12.82 -1.50 -8.94
N ILE A 62 14.10 -1.84 -8.84
CA ILE A 62 15.09 -1.23 -7.93
C ILE A 62 16.39 -0.91 -8.66
N GLY A 63 17.15 0.05 -8.16
CA GLY A 63 18.41 0.53 -8.75
C GLY A 63 18.26 1.89 -9.43
N GLU A 64 19.37 2.36 -10.01
CA GLU A 64 19.47 3.70 -10.62
C GLU A 64 18.42 3.93 -11.70
N GLU A 65 18.12 2.92 -12.52
CA GLU A 65 17.09 2.96 -13.57
C GLU A 65 15.70 3.30 -13.03
N TYR A 66 15.38 2.82 -11.83
CA TYR A 66 14.07 2.96 -11.22
C TYR A 66 14.01 4.06 -10.15
N GLY A 67 15.15 4.69 -9.81
CA GLY A 67 15.23 5.78 -8.85
C GLY A 67 14.95 5.39 -7.40
N CYS A 68 15.02 4.10 -7.05
CA CYS A 68 14.79 3.62 -5.69
C CYS A 68 15.71 2.44 -5.32
N GLU A 69 16.23 2.44 -4.09
CA GLU A 69 17.15 1.39 -3.58
C GLU A 69 16.40 0.10 -3.21
N TYR A 70 15.17 0.26 -2.70
CA TYR A 70 14.32 -0.82 -2.23
C TYR A 70 12.96 -0.78 -2.93
N PRO A 71 12.23 -1.91 -2.93
CA PRO A 71 10.89 -1.97 -3.49
C PRO A 71 9.98 -0.86 -2.93
N SER A 72 9.34 -0.15 -3.85
CA SER A 72 8.70 1.16 -3.62
C SER A 72 7.28 1.22 -4.19
N ILE A 73 6.52 2.26 -3.88
CA ILE A 73 5.12 2.40 -4.32
C ILE A 73 5.10 3.11 -5.66
N TRP A 74 4.47 2.47 -6.64
CA TRP A 74 4.29 3.01 -7.99
C TRP A 74 2.79 3.23 -8.26
N ILE A 75 2.48 4.15 -9.17
CA ILE A 75 1.12 4.48 -9.58
C ILE A 75 0.98 4.37 -11.10
N THR A 76 -0.13 3.79 -11.57
CA THR A 76 -0.48 3.72 -12.99
C THR A 76 -1.99 3.92 -13.19
N TYR A 77 -2.37 4.15 -14.45
CA TYR A 77 -3.72 4.51 -14.86
C TYR A 77 -4.20 3.59 -15.98
N SER A 78 -5.52 3.41 -16.08
CA SER A 78 -6.10 2.71 -17.23
C SER A 78 -7.54 3.12 -17.50
N ASN A 79 -7.97 2.99 -18.75
CA ASN A 79 -9.37 3.09 -19.14
C ASN A 79 -10.14 1.77 -18.91
N ASP A 80 -9.43 0.65 -18.72
CA ASP A 80 -9.97 -0.69 -18.56
C ASP A 80 -9.38 -1.34 -17.30
N LEU A 81 -10.24 -1.88 -16.45
CA LEU A 81 -9.88 -2.44 -15.15
C LEU A 81 -8.92 -3.64 -15.23
N MET A 82 -8.83 -4.29 -16.40
CA MET A 82 -8.00 -5.47 -16.63
C MET A 82 -6.80 -5.22 -17.54
N LEU A 83 -6.61 -4.00 -18.08
CA LEU A 83 -5.51 -3.69 -19.00
C LEU A 83 -4.61 -2.58 -18.44
N TRP A 84 -3.48 -2.95 -17.84
CA TRP A 84 -2.55 -2.02 -17.18
C TRP A 84 -1.25 -1.86 -17.97
N ASN A 85 -1.37 -1.30 -19.19
CA ASN A 85 -0.24 -1.15 -20.12
C ASN A 85 0.37 0.26 -20.13
N GLU A 86 -0.23 1.23 -19.41
CA GLU A 86 0.36 2.57 -19.29
C GLU A 86 1.61 2.51 -18.38
N PRO A 87 2.69 3.24 -18.72
CA PRO A 87 3.87 3.32 -17.88
C PRO A 87 3.50 3.76 -16.46
N SER A 88 4.14 3.12 -15.48
CA SER A 88 3.94 3.45 -14.07
C SER A 88 4.92 4.55 -13.65
N THR A 89 4.49 5.42 -12.75
CA THR A 89 5.31 6.48 -12.16
C THR A 89 5.69 6.08 -10.74
N LEU A 90 6.96 6.31 -10.35
CA LEU A 90 7.39 6.13 -8.96
C LEU A 90 6.66 7.18 -8.11
N LEU A 91 5.71 6.73 -7.28
CA LEU A 91 4.93 7.60 -6.41
C LEU A 91 5.70 7.90 -5.14
N LEU A 92 6.15 6.85 -4.45
CA LEU A 92 6.80 6.94 -3.16
C LEU A 92 7.95 5.96 -3.07
N THR A 93 9.13 6.45 -2.69
CA THR A 93 10.28 5.63 -2.30
C THR A 93 10.59 5.74 -0.81
N GLY A 94 11.16 4.68 -0.26
CA GLY A 94 11.66 4.65 1.10
C GLY A 94 12.85 5.58 1.34
N ARG A 95 13.17 5.83 2.61
CA ARG A 95 14.32 6.65 3.02
C ARG A 95 15.39 5.75 3.61
N SER A 96 16.58 5.76 3.02
CA SER A 96 17.70 4.93 3.46
C SER A 96 18.07 5.24 4.93
N GLY A 97 18.27 4.21 5.75
CA GLY A 97 18.61 4.32 7.16
C GLY A 97 17.45 4.66 8.10
N THR A 98 16.20 4.61 7.65
CA THR A 98 15.02 4.92 8.48
C THR A 98 14.10 3.71 8.70
N TRP A 99 12.98 3.93 9.39
CA TRP A 99 11.93 2.92 9.61
C TRP A 99 11.26 2.46 8.30
N GLU A 100 11.40 3.21 7.22
CA GLU A 100 10.69 3.04 5.95
C GLU A 100 11.64 2.84 4.77
N GLU A 101 12.70 2.03 4.92
CA GLU A 101 13.63 1.72 3.81
C GLU A 101 12.92 0.99 2.67
N LYS A 102 12.17 -0.06 3.01
CA LYS A 102 11.28 -0.79 2.08
C LYS A 102 9.83 -0.41 2.39
N ILE A 103 9.07 0.02 1.38
CA ILE A 103 7.67 0.45 1.56
C ILE A 103 6.71 -0.26 0.60
N GLY A 104 5.43 -0.22 0.93
CA GLY A 104 4.33 -0.71 0.09
C GLY A 104 3.01 -0.09 0.51
N GLY A 105 2.07 0.05 -0.43
CA GLY A 105 0.71 0.46 -0.08
C GLY A 105 0.05 -0.59 0.82
N SER A 106 -0.82 -0.17 1.73
CA SER A 106 -1.46 -1.12 2.65
C SER A 106 -2.95 -1.31 2.35
N THR A 107 -3.66 -0.21 2.12
CA THR A 107 -5.12 -0.20 1.93
C THR A 107 -5.52 0.77 0.82
N PRO A 108 -6.72 0.62 0.21
CA PRO A 108 -7.27 1.65 -0.67
C PRO A 108 -7.17 3.05 -0.06
N PRO A 109 -6.68 4.05 -0.81
CA PRO A 109 -6.65 5.43 -0.33
C PRO A 109 -8.07 5.92 -0.04
N LEU A 110 -8.23 6.64 1.07
CA LEU A 110 -9.51 7.16 1.51
C LEU A 110 -9.68 8.60 1.02
N ARG A 111 -10.81 8.89 0.37
CA ARG A 111 -11.10 10.25 -0.07
C ARG A 111 -11.41 11.12 1.15
N THR A 112 -10.76 12.28 1.25
CA THR A 112 -11.05 13.29 2.27
C THR A 112 -11.29 14.65 1.62
N LYS A 113 -11.67 15.65 2.42
CA LYS A 113 -11.81 17.04 1.94
C LYS A 113 -10.48 17.66 1.48
N ASP A 114 -9.35 17.12 1.93
CA ASP A 114 -8.01 17.69 1.73
C ASP A 114 -7.15 16.90 0.73
N GLY A 115 -7.58 15.70 0.33
CA GLY A 115 -6.76 14.78 -0.48
C GLY A 115 -7.18 13.33 -0.32
N TRP A 116 -6.47 12.45 -1.03
CA TRP A 116 -6.50 11.01 -0.79
C TRP A 116 -5.56 10.69 0.37
N LEU A 117 -6.12 10.20 1.48
CA LEU A 117 -5.34 9.69 2.59
C LEU A 117 -4.82 8.29 2.24
N LEU A 118 -3.52 8.19 1.99
CA LEU A 118 -2.80 6.94 1.78
C LEU A 118 -2.23 6.45 3.11
N ILE A 119 -2.57 5.21 3.47
CA ILE A 119 -1.91 4.45 4.53
C ILE A 119 -0.96 3.45 3.86
N TYR A 120 0.30 3.47 4.26
CA TYR A 120 1.34 2.60 3.72
C TYR A 120 2.16 1.97 4.84
N HIS A 121 2.81 0.85 4.56
CA HIS A 121 3.73 0.21 5.49
C HIS A 121 5.18 0.56 5.12
N GLY A 122 6.03 0.61 6.13
CA GLY A 122 7.48 0.74 5.99
C GLY A 122 8.18 -0.30 6.86
N VAL A 123 9.36 -0.73 6.39
CA VAL A 123 10.19 -1.73 7.07
C VAL A 123 11.64 -1.28 7.05
N ASP A 124 12.29 -1.30 8.21
CA ASP A 124 13.71 -1.02 8.37
C ASP A 124 14.59 -2.24 8.04
N ARG A 125 15.91 -2.02 8.05
CA ARG A 125 16.97 -3.02 7.87
C ARG A 125 16.82 -3.77 6.55
N GLY A 126 16.63 -3.06 5.45
CA GLY A 126 16.46 -3.63 4.11
C GLY A 126 15.23 -4.51 3.98
N GLY A 127 14.22 -4.32 4.83
CA GLY A 127 12.98 -5.08 4.81
C GLY A 127 12.95 -6.33 5.69
N TYR A 128 13.87 -6.44 6.66
CA TYR A 128 13.98 -7.56 7.61
C TYR A 128 13.72 -7.16 9.08
N GLY A 129 13.45 -5.89 9.37
CA GLY A 129 13.09 -5.46 10.71
C GLY A 129 11.59 -5.30 10.91
N TYR A 130 11.18 -4.23 11.60
CA TYR A 130 9.80 -4.04 12.04
C TYR A 130 8.93 -3.41 10.96
N TYR A 131 7.72 -3.97 10.78
CA TYR A 131 6.70 -3.33 9.95
C TYR A 131 5.98 -2.26 10.77
N ARG A 132 6.07 -1.02 10.30
CA ARG A 132 5.39 0.15 10.85
C ARG A 132 4.49 0.79 9.81
N VAL A 133 3.60 1.68 10.25
CA VAL A 133 2.59 2.32 9.40
C VAL A 133 2.89 3.81 9.26
N GLY A 134 2.89 4.30 8.02
CA GLY A 134 2.95 5.73 7.71
C GLY A 134 1.71 6.22 6.97
N ILE A 135 1.63 7.54 6.83
CA ILE A 135 0.57 8.23 6.12
C ILE A 135 1.11 9.28 5.14
N ALA A 136 0.40 9.42 4.04
CA ALA A 136 0.61 10.49 3.07
C ALA A 136 -0.74 11.02 2.57
N LEU A 137 -0.76 12.28 2.15
CA LEU A 137 -1.90 12.93 1.52
C LEU A 137 -1.56 13.13 0.04
N LEU A 138 -2.37 12.59 -0.87
CA LEU A 138 -2.22 12.75 -2.32
C LEU A 138 -3.27 13.73 -2.86
N ASP A 139 -2.97 14.41 -3.96
CA ASP A 139 -3.90 15.35 -4.60
C ASP A 139 -5.14 14.64 -5.16
N LEU A 140 -6.33 15.26 -4.97
CA LEU A 140 -7.61 14.67 -5.38
C LEU A 140 -7.74 14.48 -6.89
N ASN A 141 -7.16 15.40 -7.66
CA ASN A 141 -7.27 15.42 -9.12
C ASN A 141 -6.08 14.73 -9.79
N ASP A 142 -4.91 14.75 -9.15
CA ASP A 142 -3.72 14.04 -9.61
C ASP A 142 -3.06 13.25 -8.46
N PRO A 143 -3.47 12.00 -8.21
CA PRO A 143 -2.94 11.21 -7.10
C PRO A 143 -1.46 10.84 -7.26
N ALA A 144 -0.82 11.13 -8.40
CA ALA A 144 0.63 11.02 -8.54
C ALA A 144 1.38 12.14 -7.80
N LYS A 145 0.68 13.19 -7.35
CA LYS A 145 1.23 14.30 -6.59
C LYS A 145 1.00 14.11 -5.09
N ILE A 146 2.09 13.99 -4.35
CA ILE A 146 2.07 13.98 -2.89
C ILE A 146 1.98 15.42 -2.37
N ILE A 147 0.95 15.70 -1.57
CA ILE A 147 0.74 16.97 -0.88
C ILE A 147 1.55 17.00 0.41
N ALA A 148 1.47 15.94 1.20
CA ALA A 148 2.16 15.80 2.48
C ALA A 148 2.50 14.33 2.75
N ARG A 149 3.59 14.08 3.47
CA ARG A 149 3.99 12.75 3.97
C ARG A 149 4.58 12.92 5.35
N ASP A 150 4.09 12.17 6.31
CA ASP A 150 4.68 12.14 7.64
C ASP A 150 6.11 11.58 7.57
N PRO A 151 7.14 12.26 8.11
CA PRO A 151 8.47 11.68 8.22
C PRO A 151 8.56 10.51 9.20
N ASN A 152 7.59 10.35 10.10
CA ASN A 152 7.53 9.32 11.12
C ASN A 152 6.41 8.31 10.83
N TRP A 153 6.36 7.26 11.65
CA TRP A 153 5.25 6.32 11.69
C TRP A 153 4.12 6.85 12.56
N ILE A 154 2.90 6.41 12.27
CA ILE A 154 1.72 6.60 13.11
C ILE A 154 1.37 5.35 13.94
N MET A 155 1.94 4.19 13.60
CA MET A 155 1.83 2.95 14.36
C MET A 155 3.13 2.16 14.26
N GLU A 156 3.55 1.58 15.37
CA GLU A 156 4.59 0.56 15.42
C GLU A 156 4.16 -0.62 16.31
N PRO A 157 4.82 -1.78 16.19
CA PRO A 157 4.57 -2.90 17.09
C PRO A 157 4.99 -2.54 18.52
N GLU A 158 4.04 -2.55 19.45
CA GLU A 158 4.26 -2.20 20.87
C GLU A 158 3.77 -3.30 21.81
N HIS A 159 2.77 -4.08 21.39
CA HIS A 159 2.15 -5.11 22.21
C HIS A 159 2.69 -6.51 21.92
N ASP A 160 2.62 -7.42 22.90
CA ASP A 160 3.09 -8.81 22.74
C ASP A 160 2.49 -9.50 21.51
N TYR A 161 1.22 -9.24 21.19
CA TYR A 161 0.54 -9.81 20.02
C TYR A 161 1.02 -9.21 18.68
N GLU A 162 1.75 -8.10 18.70
CA GLU A 162 2.38 -7.46 17.53
C GLU A 162 3.87 -7.80 17.44
N MET A 163 4.48 -8.10 18.59
CA MET A 163 5.88 -8.46 18.73
C MET A 163 6.14 -9.96 18.51
N GLU A 164 5.19 -10.84 18.84
CA GLU A 164 5.39 -12.29 18.85
C GLU A 164 4.36 -13.06 18.00
N GLY A 165 4.84 -13.71 16.94
CA GLY A 165 3.98 -14.49 16.05
C GLY A 165 4.74 -15.26 14.98
N PHE A 166 4.17 -15.37 13.78
CA PHE A 166 4.87 -15.99 12.63
C PHE A 166 5.92 -15.03 12.03
N TYR A 167 5.65 -13.73 12.14
CA TYR A 167 6.62 -12.67 11.90
C TYR A 167 6.70 -11.81 13.17
N ASN A 168 7.89 -11.60 13.73
CA ASN A 168 8.04 -10.83 14.96
C ASN A 168 8.17 -9.33 14.67
N GLY A 169 7.38 -8.50 15.36
CA GLY A 169 7.38 -7.06 15.21
C GLY A 169 6.72 -6.61 13.90
N CYS A 170 5.42 -6.84 13.78
CA CYS A 170 4.65 -6.45 12.60
C CYS A 170 3.28 -5.89 12.96
N VAL A 171 3.00 -4.69 12.45
CA VAL A 171 1.64 -4.13 12.32
C VAL A 171 1.39 -3.82 10.84
N PHE A 172 0.42 -4.50 10.22
CA PHE A 172 0.20 -4.45 8.76
C PHE A 172 -1.28 -4.14 8.43
N PRO A 173 -1.62 -2.89 8.07
CA PRO A 173 -3.00 -2.54 7.70
C PRO A 173 -3.50 -3.31 6.49
N THR A 174 -4.73 -3.82 6.55
CA THR A 174 -5.36 -4.59 5.46
C THR A 174 -6.79 -4.15 5.14
N GLY A 175 -7.41 -3.35 6.01
CA GLY A 175 -8.70 -2.72 5.74
C GLY A 175 -8.82 -1.40 6.48
N ASN A 176 -9.46 -0.43 5.85
CA ASN A 176 -9.74 0.87 6.47
C ASN A 176 -11.14 1.38 6.09
N VAL A 177 -11.71 2.21 6.95
CA VAL A 177 -12.98 2.90 6.68
C VAL A 177 -13.08 4.15 7.54
N ILE A 178 -13.72 5.19 7.02
CA ILE A 178 -14.09 6.37 7.79
C ILE A 178 -15.58 6.27 8.11
N VAL A 179 -15.93 6.40 9.39
CA VAL A 179 -17.31 6.56 9.86
C VAL A 179 -17.36 7.86 10.65
N ASP A 180 -18.12 8.82 10.12
CA ASP A 180 -18.11 10.21 10.59
C ASP A 180 -16.69 10.80 10.60
N ASP A 181 -16.14 11.13 11.77
CA ASP A 181 -14.76 11.61 11.93
C ASP A 181 -13.80 10.52 12.42
N THR A 182 -14.25 9.27 12.58
CA THR A 182 -13.40 8.19 13.09
C THR A 182 -12.83 7.36 11.93
N LEU A 183 -11.51 7.32 11.84
CA LEU A 183 -10.79 6.36 11.00
C LEU A 183 -10.68 5.04 11.75
N PHE A 184 -11.11 3.95 11.12
CA PHE A 184 -10.89 2.58 11.57
C PHE A 184 -9.83 1.94 10.68
N VAL A 185 -8.79 1.36 11.29
CA VAL A 185 -7.72 0.62 10.59
C VAL A 185 -7.63 -0.78 11.14
N TYR A 186 -8.05 -1.77 10.35
CA TYR A 186 -7.90 -3.19 10.63
C TYR A 186 -6.54 -3.65 10.15
N TYR A 187 -5.74 -4.26 11.03
CA TYR A 187 -4.36 -4.62 10.75
C TYR A 187 -4.04 -6.04 11.20
N GLY A 188 -3.16 -6.72 10.46
CA GLY A 188 -2.53 -7.94 10.91
C GLY A 188 -1.43 -7.62 11.93
N ALA A 189 -1.35 -8.40 12.99
CA ALA A 189 -0.35 -8.28 14.04
C ALA A 189 0.47 -9.56 14.16
N ALA A 190 1.79 -9.43 14.03
CA ALA A 190 2.77 -10.52 14.05
C ALA A 190 2.44 -11.70 13.10
N ASP A 191 1.78 -11.42 11.97
CA ASP A 191 1.22 -12.40 11.02
C ASP A 191 0.27 -13.45 11.65
N LYS A 192 -0.25 -13.18 12.85
CA LYS A 192 -0.98 -14.16 13.68
C LYS A 192 -2.35 -13.67 14.16
N TYR A 193 -2.49 -12.38 14.40
CA TYR A 193 -3.71 -11.78 14.95
C TYR A 193 -4.26 -10.68 14.05
N VAL A 194 -5.50 -10.29 14.30
CA VAL A 194 -6.13 -9.11 13.71
C VAL A 194 -6.40 -8.11 14.82
N GLY A 195 -5.89 -6.89 14.66
CA GLY A 195 -6.14 -5.75 15.54
C GLY A 195 -6.97 -4.67 14.85
N LEU A 196 -7.44 -3.72 15.66
CA LEU A 196 -8.14 -2.52 15.21
C LEU A 196 -7.53 -1.30 15.92
N ALA A 197 -7.06 -0.33 15.14
CA ALA A 197 -6.66 0.99 15.62
C ALA A 197 -7.67 2.04 15.15
N THR A 198 -7.87 3.09 15.95
CA THR A 198 -8.78 4.19 15.61
C THR A 198 -8.19 5.54 15.94
N CYS A 199 -8.47 6.56 15.12
CA CYS A 199 -8.15 7.95 15.41
C CYS A 199 -9.17 8.91 14.78
N SER A 200 -9.13 10.19 15.17
CA SER A 200 -9.86 11.24 14.45
C SER A 200 -9.22 11.50 13.08
N VAL A 201 -10.03 11.55 12.03
CA VAL A 201 -9.62 11.96 10.68
C VAL A 201 -9.22 13.43 10.68
N SER A 202 -9.99 14.28 11.38
CA SER A 202 -9.69 15.70 11.49
C SER A 202 -8.32 15.95 12.13
N ASP A 203 -7.99 15.26 13.21
CA ASP A 203 -6.67 15.39 13.85
C ASP A 203 -5.54 14.92 12.94
N LEU A 204 -5.73 13.79 12.24
CA LEU A 204 -4.74 13.24 11.32
C LEU A 204 -4.50 14.15 10.11
N LEU A 205 -5.55 14.75 9.55
CA LEU A 205 -5.44 15.72 8.46
C LEU A 205 -4.80 17.03 8.93
N ASN A 206 -5.14 17.51 10.13
CA ASN A 206 -4.50 18.69 10.71
C ASN A 206 -3.00 18.46 10.94
N HIS A 207 -2.63 17.28 11.44
CA HIS A 207 -1.24 16.86 11.59
C HIS A 207 -0.49 16.92 10.26
N LEU A 208 -1.01 16.28 9.20
CA LEU A 208 -0.40 16.31 7.87
C LEU A 208 -0.27 17.72 7.29
N LYS A 209 -1.26 18.58 7.52
CA LYS A 209 -1.21 19.99 7.06
C LYS A 209 -0.13 20.81 7.76
N ASN A 210 0.12 20.54 9.04
CA ASN A 210 1.16 21.23 9.80
C ASN A 210 2.59 20.85 9.37
N LEU A 211 2.75 19.85 8.50
CA LEU A 211 4.03 19.46 7.91
C LEU A 211 4.38 20.24 6.64
N ILE A 212 3.42 20.99 6.07
CA ILE A 212 3.55 21.78 4.83
C ILE A 212 4.02 23.19 5.18
#